data_AF-A0AAD5AXN9-F1
#
_entry.id   AF-A0AAD5AXN9-F1
#
_cell.length_a   1.000
_cell.length_b   1.000
_cell.length_c   1.000
_cell.angle_alpha   90.00
_cell.angle_beta   90.00
_cell.angle_gamma   90.00
#
_symmetry.space_group_name_H-M   'P 1'
#
loop_
_entity.id
_entity.type
_entity.pdbx_description
1 polymer ?
#
loop_
_entity_poly.entity_id
_entity_poly.type
_entity_poly.pdbx_seq_one_letter_code
_entity_poly.pdbx_strand_id
1 'polypeptide(L)'
;VRILLLSTLQSNLLRCKMVELLLDRSSSQKRVLPMSFNLLLHFLHTSTPAPDPSDGTERWRRWDELLQLVWMLMISYQEVITGHLRYSITERFKLNRTPMWTQNDQVTRAAVQEAGEAFLSRAVEDLGHDLPSQIQESLSQLQEHLLSISVQ
;
A
#
# COMPACT_ATOMS: atom_id res chain seq x y z
N VAL A 1 7.26 -14.24 -6.74
CA VAL A 1 8.70 -13.94 -6.47
C VAL A 1 8.93 -12.53 -5.92
N ARG A 2 8.20 -11.51 -6.39
CA ARG A 2 8.40 -10.09 -6.01
C ARG A 2 8.24 -9.83 -4.51
N ILE A 3 7.14 -10.28 -3.90
CA ILE A 3 6.87 -10.13 -2.45
C ILE A 3 8.01 -10.71 -1.60
N LEU A 4 8.47 -11.92 -1.93
CA LEU A 4 9.55 -12.58 -1.19
C LEU A 4 10.87 -11.80 -1.31
N LEU A 5 11.19 -11.26 -2.48
CA LEU A 5 12.39 -10.44 -2.65
C LEU A 5 12.30 -9.16 -1.82
N LEU A 6 11.15 -8.48 -1.85
CA LEU A 6 10.92 -7.25 -1.08
C LEU A 6 10.95 -7.49 0.43
N SER A 7 10.52 -8.66 0.91
CA SER A 7 10.55 -9.00 2.34
C SER A 7 11.96 -9.23 2.87
N THR A 8 12.94 -9.54 2.01
CA THR A 8 14.36 -9.63 2.43
C THR A 8 15.01 -8.27 2.67
N LEU A 9 14.37 -7.16 2.22
CA LEU A 9 14.90 -5.82 2.41
C LEU A 9 14.79 -5.40 3.88
N GLN A 10 15.94 -5.31 4.56
CA GLN A 10 16.03 -4.86 5.96
C GLN A 10 15.79 -3.35 6.13
N SER A 11 16.07 -2.55 5.09
CA SER A 11 15.84 -1.10 5.13
C SER A 11 14.38 -0.78 4.80
N ASN A 12 13.61 -0.36 5.80
CA ASN A 12 12.22 0.07 5.62
C ASN A 12 12.09 1.23 4.61
N LEU A 13 13.06 2.15 4.58
CA LEU A 13 13.09 3.22 3.57
C LEU A 13 13.27 2.68 2.15
N LEU A 14 14.19 1.73 1.97
CA LEU A 14 14.42 1.12 0.66
C LEU A 14 13.20 0.30 0.24
N ARG A 15 12.65 -0.52 1.14
CA ARG A 15 11.45 -1.31 0.88
C ARG A 15 10.27 -0.41 0.52
N CYS A 16 10.04 0.67 1.28
CA CYS A 16 9.02 1.67 0.99
C CYS A 16 9.17 2.21 -0.45
N LYS A 17 10.36 2.72 -0.81
CA LYS A 17 10.62 3.26 -2.16
C LYS A 17 10.46 2.21 -3.27
N MET A 18 10.91 0.99 -3.04
CA MET A 18 10.84 -0.09 -4.03
C MET A 18 9.39 -0.51 -4.29
N VAL A 19 8.60 -0.70 -3.23
CA VAL A 19 7.18 -1.05 -3.34
C VAL A 19 6.39 0.08 -4.00
N GLU A 20 6.65 1.32 -3.59
CA GLU A 20 6.05 2.53 -4.18
C GLU A 20 6.31 2.61 -5.69
N LEU A 21 7.54 2.38 -6.14
CA LEU A 21 7.89 2.34 -7.56
C LEU A 21 7.18 1.21 -8.31
N LEU A 22 7.06 0.03 -7.71
CA LEU A 22 6.36 -1.11 -8.33
C LEU A 22 4.87 -0.82 -8.54
N LEU A 23 4.21 -0.24 -7.53
CA LEU A 23 2.79 0.13 -7.59
C LEU A 23 2.53 1.27 -8.56
N ASP A 24 3.42 2.26 -8.64
CA ASP A 24 3.34 3.35 -9.61
C ASP A 24 3.45 2.84 -11.05
N ARG A 25 4.35 1.88 -11.31
CA ARG A 25 4.51 1.27 -12.63
C ARG A 25 3.35 0.38 -13.05
N SER A 26 2.58 -0.14 -12.09
CA SER A 26 1.37 -0.93 -12.35
C SER A 26 0.09 -0.09 -12.33
N SER A 27 0.18 1.21 -12.05
CA SER A 27 -0.94 2.15 -12.08
C SER A 27 -1.27 2.55 -13.52
N SER A 28 -2.56 2.56 -13.85
CA SER A 28 -3.07 3.12 -15.10
C SER A 28 -2.98 4.66 -15.14
N GLN A 29 -2.84 5.30 -13.99
CA GLN A 29 -2.77 6.76 -13.85
C GLN A 29 -1.38 7.18 -13.37
N LYS A 30 -0.86 8.28 -13.95
CA LYS A 30 0.41 8.87 -13.49
C LYS A 30 0.25 9.41 -12.08
N ARG A 31 1.22 9.10 -11.23
CA ARG A 31 1.30 9.62 -9.87
C ARG A 31 1.27 11.15 -9.83
N VAL A 32 0.39 11.67 -8.97
CA VAL A 32 0.29 13.11 -8.63
C VAL A 32 0.56 13.36 -7.14
N LEU A 33 0.62 12.32 -6.30
CA LEU A 33 0.67 12.45 -4.84
C LEU A 33 2.05 12.08 -4.26
N PRO A 34 2.56 12.82 -3.25
CA PRO A 34 3.72 12.38 -2.47
C PRO A 34 3.40 11.12 -1.67
N MET A 35 4.44 10.40 -1.21
CA MET A 35 4.27 9.18 -0.40
C MET A 35 3.48 9.50 0.89
N SER A 36 2.28 8.92 0.99
CA SER A 36 1.25 9.23 2.01
C SER A 36 0.11 8.20 2.00
N PHE A 37 -0.79 8.19 2.98
CA PHE A 37 -1.95 7.30 2.95
C PHE A 37 -2.93 7.56 1.80
N ASN A 38 -3.12 8.81 1.36
CA ASN A 38 -3.88 9.09 0.13
C ASN A 38 -3.27 8.42 -1.11
N LEU A 39 -1.93 8.27 -1.16
CA LEU A 39 -1.27 7.53 -2.24
C LEU A 39 -1.54 6.02 -2.16
N LEU A 40 -1.66 5.44 -0.95
CA LEU A 40 -2.05 4.03 -0.79
C LEU A 40 -3.46 3.78 -1.32
N LEU A 41 -4.40 4.67 -0.98
CA LEU A 41 -5.78 4.60 -1.49
C LEU A 41 -5.81 4.75 -3.02
N HIS A 42 -4.98 5.64 -3.57
CA HIS A 42 -4.82 5.76 -5.01
C HIS A 42 -4.35 4.45 -5.65
N PHE A 43 -3.34 3.77 -5.10
CA PHE A 43 -2.89 2.48 -5.63
C PHE A 43 -3.97 1.38 -5.54
N LEU A 44 -4.75 1.34 -4.46
CA LEU A 44 -5.91 0.44 -4.38
C LEU A 44 -6.93 0.73 -5.49
N HIS A 45 -7.05 1.98 -5.94
CA HIS A 45 -7.98 2.39 -6.99
C HIS A 45 -7.43 2.18 -8.42
N THR A 46 -6.13 2.34 -8.66
CA THR A 46 -5.61 2.49 -10.03
C THR A 46 -4.59 1.44 -10.45
N SER A 47 -3.97 0.75 -9.49
CA SER A 47 -2.95 -0.24 -9.76
C SER A 47 -3.56 -1.62 -9.99
N THR A 48 -2.95 -2.35 -10.92
CA THR A 48 -3.18 -3.78 -11.11
C THR A 48 -1.85 -4.40 -11.54
N PRO A 49 -1.18 -5.19 -10.68
CA PRO A 49 0.07 -5.84 -11.04
C PRO A 49 -0.08 -6.66 -12.32
N ALA A 50 0.97 -6.63 -13.15
CA ALA A 50 1.04 -7.48 -14.32
C ALA A 50 1.03 -8.95 -13.87
N PRO A 51 0.30 -9.85 -14.57
CA PRO A 51 0.27 -11.26 -14.23
C PRO A 51 1.69 -11.84 -14.14
N ASP A 52 1.99 -12.60 -13.10
CA ASP A 52 3.23 -13.37 -13.04
C ASP A 52 3.03 -14.64 -13.90
N PRO A 53 3.98 -15.02 -14.78
CA PRO A 53 3.91 -16.28 -15.52
C PRO A 53 3.73 -17.51 -14.62
N SER A 54 4.10 -17.42 -13.34
CA SER A 54 3.91 -18.46 -12.33
C SER A 54 2.52 -18.51 -11.68
N ASP A 55 1.64 -17.53 -11.94
CA ASP A 55 0.29 -17.48 -11.36
C ASP A 55 -0.68 -18.53 -11.96
N GLY A 56 -0.31 -19.15 -13.08
CA GLY A 56 -1.13 -20.15 -13.75
C GLY A 56 -2.50 -19.60 -14.15
N THR A 57 -3.56 -20.34 -13.86
CA THR A 57 -4.95 -19.95 -14.16
C THR A 57 -5.59 -19.11 -13.04
N GLU A 58 -4.91 -18.93 -11.91
CA GLU A 58 -5.46 -18.27 -10.73
C GLU A 58 -5.31 -16.74 -10.82
N ARG A 59 -6.10 -16.14 -11.72
CA ARG A 59 -6.12 -14.69 -11.99
C ARG A 59 -6.34 -13.82 -10.74
N TRP A 60 -6.90 -14.38 -9.66
CA TRP A 60 -7.11 -13.70 -8.39
C TRP A 60 -5.80 -13.38 -7.63
N ARG A 61 -4.72 -14.13 -7.90
CA ARG A 61 -3.42 -13.96 -7.21
C ARG A 61 -2.80 -12.58 -7.40
N ARG A 62 -3.03 -11.92 -8.55
CA ARG A 62 -2.53 -10.56 -8.77
C ARG A 62 -3.25 -9.51 -7.91
N TRP A 63 -4.50 -9.77 -7.53
CA TRP A 63 -5.28 -8.91 -6.62
C TRP A 63 -4.83 -9.10 -5.18
N ASP A 64 -4.53 -10.35 -4.80
CA ASP A 64 -3.85 -10.67 -3.54
C ASP A 64 -2.46 -10.00 -3.48
N GLU A 65 -1.66 -10.10 -4.56
CA GLU A 65 -0.35 -9.44 -4.65
C GLU A 65 -0.48 -7.92 -4.52
N LEU A 66 -1.45 -7.29 -5.19
CA LEU A 66 -1.71 -5.85 -5.04
C LEU A 66 -1.98 -5.48 -3.58
N LEU A 67 -2.85 -6.23 -2.91
CA LEU A 67 -3.21 -5.98 -1.53
C LEU A 67 -1.99 -6.14 -0.60
N GLN A 68 -1.19 -7.19 -0.81
CA GLN A 68 0.05 -7.42 -0.07
C GLN A 68 1.09 -6.33 -0.29
N LEU A 69 1.24 -5.82 -1.52
CA LEU A 69 2.12 -4.70 -1.82
C LEU A 69 1.65 -3.42 -1.12
N VAL A 70 0.35 -3.11 -1.15
CA VAL A 70 -0.19 -1.94 -0.45
C VAL A 70 0.01 -2.07 1.06
N TRP A 71 -0.23 -3.26 1.63
CA TRP A 71 0.04 -3.52 3.05
C TRP A 71 1.52 -3.33 3.40
N MET A 72 2.42 -3.90 2.60
CA MET A 72 3.86 -3.77 2.79
C MET A 72 4.30 -2.31 2.69
N LEU A 73 3.74 -1.55 1.75
CA LEU A 73 4.01 -0.12 1.59
C LEU A 73 3.58 0.66 2.84
N MET A 74 2.38 0.38 3.36
CA MET A 74 1.84 1.00 4.56
C MET A 74 2.76 0.82 5.76
N ILE A 75 3.08 -0.42 6.10
CA ILE A 75 3.93 -0.73 7.25
C ILE A 75 5.32 -0.12 7.07
N SER A 76 5.88 -0.21 5.86
CA SER A 76 7.21 0.39 5.59
C SER A 76 7.18 1.91 5.69
N TYR A 77 6.09 2.56 5.29
CA TYR A 77 5.93 4.00 5.38
C TYR A 77 5.77 4.47 6.83
N GLN A 78 4.98 3.78 7.65
CA GLN A 78 4.87 4.06 9.07
C GLN A 78 6.25 4.03 9.74
N GLU A 79 7.01 2.96 9.51
CA GLU A 79 8.39 2.83 10.01
C GLU A 79 9.31 3.95 9.53
N VAL A 80 9.13 4.42 8.30
CA VAL A 80 9.89 5.56 7.76
C VAL A 80 9.57 6.86 8.50
N ILE A 81 8.30 7.08 8.83
CA ILE A 81 7.83 8.27 9.55
C ILE A 81 8.27 8.20 11.02
N THR A 82 7.94 7.10 11.72
CA THR A 82 8.25 6.92 13.15
C THR A 82 9.76 6.88 13.42
N GLY A 83 10.52 6.20 12.56
CA GLY A 83 11.97 6.09 12.66
C GLY A 83 12.74 7.29 12.10
N HIS A 84 12.07 8.35 11.62
CA HIS A 84 12.70 9.51 10.99
C HIS A 84 13.65 9.11 9.84
N LEU A 85 13.30 8.06 9.09
CA LEU A 85 14.24 7.40 8.18
C LEU A 85 14.62 8.27 6.97
N ARG A 86 13.85 9.33 6.70
CA ARG A 86 14.16 10.32 5.65
C ARG A 86 15.35 11.22 5.99
N TYR A 87 15.73 11.32 7.27
CA TYR A 87 16.88 12.08 7.72
C TYR A 87 18.14 11.21 7.75
N SER A 88 19.31 11.84 7.65
CA SER A 88 20.58 11.15 7.86
C SER A 88 20.68 10.66 9.31
N ILE A 89 21.47 9.61 9.54
CA ILE A 89 21.64 9.01 10.87
C ILE A 89 22.05 10.07 11.91
N THR A 90 22.94 11.00 11.55
CA THR A 90 23.41 12.07 12.44
C THR A 90 22.33 13.07 12.80
N GLU A 91 21.37 13.34 11.90
CA GLU A 91 20.27 14.26 12.14
C GLU A 91 19.13 13.60 12.93
N ARG A 92 18.93 12.28 12.76
CA ARG A 92 17.92 11.53 13.54
C ARG A 92 18.14 11.62 15.04
N PHE A 93 19.40 11.54 15.50
CA PHE A 93 19.72 11.65 16.93
C PHE A 93 19.50 13.06 17.51
N LYS A 94 19.34 14.08 16.65
CA LYS A 94 19.03 15.46 17.08
C LYS A 94 17.53 15.75 17.08
N LEU A 95 16.73 14.88 16.46
CA LEU A 95 15.29 15.05 16.36
C LEU A 95 14.61 14.48 17.63
N ASN A 96 14.33 15.37 18.58
CA ASN A 96 13.41 15.08 19.71
C ASN A 96 11.94 15.38 19.36
N ARG A 97 11.61 15.51 18.07
CA ARG A 97 10.27 15.87 17.61
C ARG A 97 9.46 14.61 17.31
N THR A 98 8.15 14.71 17.55
CA THR A 98 7.21 13.65 17.17
C THR A 98 7.17 13.49 15.65
N PRO A 99 6.92 12.27 15.14
CA PRO A 99 6.78 12.02 13.71
C PRO A 99 5.70 12.93 13.12
N MET A 100 6.02 13.64 12.04
CA MET A 100 5.08 14.55 11.40
C MET A 100 4.32 13.83 10.28
N TRP A 101 3.09 13.43 10.59
CA TRP A 101 2.11 13.03 9.58
C TRP A 101 1.65 14.26 8.79
N THR A 102 1.40 14.09 7.50
CA THR A 102 0.98 15.18 6.61
C THR A 102 -0.54 15.21 6.47
N GLN A 103 -1.09 16.29 5.91
CA GLN A 103 -2.52 16.32 5.53
C GLN A 103 -2.89 15.21 4.54
N ASN A 104 -1.94 14.70 3.74
CA ASN A 104 -2.19 13.59 2.84
C ASN A 104 -2.27 12.22 3.55
N ASP A 105 -1.91 12.18 4.83
CA ASP A 105 -2.06 11.01 5.70
C ASP A 105 -3.39 11.04 6.48
N GLN A 106 -4.11 12.15 6.44
CA GLN A 106 -5.42 12.32 7.06
C GLN A 106 -6.50 11.78 6.11
N VAL A 107 -6.68 10.45 6.10
CA VAL A 107 -7.70 9.77 5.29
C VAL A 107 -9.04 9.70 6.00
N THR A 108 -10.13 9.91 5.25
CA THR A 108 -11.50 9.81 5.76
C THR A 108 -12.05 8.39 5.60
N ARG A 109 -13.04 8.02 6.43
CA ARG A 109 -13.78 6.75 6.28
C ARG A 109 -14.35 6.57 4.88
N ALA A 110 -14.93 7.63 4.32
CA ALA A 110 -15.51 7.61 2.97
C ALA A 110 -14.45 7.28 1.91
N ALA A 111 -13.28 7.94 1.94
CA ALA A 111 -12.21 7.69 0.98
C ALA A 111 -11.63 6.27 1.09
N VAL A 112 -11.50 5.75 2.31
CA VAL A 112 -11.03 4.37 2.55
C VAL A 112 -12.05 3.34 2.05
N GLN A 113 -13.35 3.58 2.27
CA GLN A 113 -14.42 2.73 1.77
C GLN A 113 -14.48 2.75 0.24
N GLU A 114 -14.47 3.94 -0.37
CA GLU A 114 -14.45 4.12 -1.83
C GLU A 114 -13.29 3.37 -2.49
N ALA A 115 -12.07 3.49 -1.93
CA ALA A 115 -10.91 2.78 -2.46
C ALA A 115 -11.04 1.24 -2.36
N GLY A 116 -11.63 0.75 -1.26
CA GLY A 116 -11.87 -0.69 -1.08
C GLY A 116 -12.96 -1.22 -2.02
N GLU A 117 -14.06 -0.49 -2.17
CA GLU A 117 -15.13 -0.82 -3.11
C GLU A 117 -14.63 -0.78 -4.56
N ALA A 118 -13.82 0.21 -4.92
CA ALA A 118 -13.17 0.27 -6.23
C ALA A 118 -12.23 -0.92 -6.46
N PHE A 119 -11.46 -1.33 -5.45
CA PHE A 119 -10.62 -2.53 -5.54
C PHE A 119 -11.46 -3.79 -5.80
N LEU A 120 -12.52 -4.00 -5.01
CA LEU A 120 -13.40 -5.16 -5.14
C LEU A 120 -14.12 -5.17 -6.49
N SER A 121 -14.66 -4.03 -6.91
CA SER A 121 -15.37 -3.89 -8.18
C SER A 121 -14.48 -4.23 -9.36
N ARG A 122 -13.23 -3.73 -9.40
CA ARG A 122 -12.28 -4.08 -10.47
C ARG A 122 -11.89 -5.56 -10.43
N ALA A 123 -11.74 -6.13 -9.24
CA ALA A 123 -11.43 -7.55 -9.10
C ALA A 123 -12.57 -8.44 -9.62
N VAL A 124 -13.82 -8.12 -9.27
CA VAL A 124 -15.00 -8.84 -9.76
C VAL A 124 -15.15 -8.70 -11.27
N GLU A 125 -14.92 -7.51 -11.82
CA GLU A 125 -14.95 -7.28 -13.28
C GLU A 125 -13.90 -8.11 -14.02
N ASP A 126 -12.68 -8.22 -13.47
CA ASP A 126 -11.58 -8.98 -14.07
C ASP A 126 -11.75 -10.51 -13.92
N LEU A 127 -12.32 -10.98 -12.80
CA LEU A 127 -12.46 -12.42 -12.48
C LEU A 127 -13.80 -13.01 -12.91
N GLY A 128 -14.85 -12.20 -13.01
CA GLY A 128 -16.23 -12.64 -13.23
C GLY A 128 -16.91 -13.20 -11.97
N HIS A 129 -16.24 -13.16 -10.81
CA HIS A 129 -16.75 -13.61 -9.52
C HIS A 129 -16.03 -12.91 -8.38
N ASP A 130 -16.51 -13.08 -7.15
CA ASP A 130 -15.94 -12.47 -5.95
C ASP A 130 -14.55 -13.02 -5.62
N LEU A 131 -13.73 -12.18 -4.98
CA LEU A 131 -12.44 -12.59 -4.43
C LEU A 131 -12.64 -13.60 -3.28
N PRO A 132 -11.69 -14.54 -3.07
CA PRO A 132 -11.65 -15.37 -1.86
C PRO A 132 -11.84 -14.58 -0.57
N SER A 133 -12.61 -15.13 0.39
CA SER A 133 -12.95 -14.45 1.65
C SER A 133 -11.73 -13.96 2.42
N GLN A 134 -10.65 -14.74 2.43
CA GLN A 134 -9.38 -14.38 3.07
C GLN A 134 -8.81 -13.04 2.56
N ILE A 135 -8.97 -12.74 1.26
CA ILE A 135 -8.49 -11.48 0.67
C ILE A 135 -9.41 -10.34 1.05
N GLN A 136 -10.72 -10.57 1.08
CA GLN A 136 -11.70 -9.57 1.53
C GLN A 136 -11.51 -9.22 3.02
N GLU A 137 -11.21 -10.21 3.86
CA GLU A 137 -10.86 -10.02 5.27
C GLU A 137 -9.56 -9.21 5.41
N SER A 138 -8.54 -9.53 4.62
CA SER A 138 -7.27 -8.79 4.61
C SER A 138 -7.46 -7.33 4.17
N LEU A 139 -8.35 -7.08 3.20
CA LEU A 139 -8.73 -5.73 2.79
C LEU A 139 -9.44 -4.98 3.91
N SER A 140 -10.36 -5.64 4.61
CA SER A 140 -11.09 -5.06 5.74
C SER A 140 -10.13 -4.66 6.85
N GLN A 141 -9.17 -5.53 7.19
CA GLN A 141 -8.11 -5.23 8.16
C GLN A 141 -7.25 -4.03 7.73
N LEU A 142 -6.96 -3.89 6.43
CA LEU A 142 -6.17 -2.79 5.91
C LEU A 142 -6.93 -1.46 6.08
N GLN A 143 -8.21 -1.47 5.74
CA GLN A 143 -9.09 -0.31 5.87
C GLN A 143 -9.22 0.12 7.34
N GLU A 144 -9.44 -0.83 8.25
CA GLU A 144 -9.49 -0.54 9.69
C GLU A 144 -8.18 0.04 10.20
N HIS A 145 -7.04 -0.52 9.77
CA HIS A 145 -5.73 -0.05 10.19
C HIS A 145 -5.45 1.38 9.70
N LEU A 146 -5.74 1.68 8.42
CA LEU A 146 -5.59 3.03 7.86
C LEU A 146 -6.42 4.07 8.64
N LEU A 147 -7.65 3.71 9.01
CA LEU A 147 -8.53 4.57 9.79
C LEU A 147 -8.08 4.73 11.25
N SER A 148 -7.46 3.72 11.84
CA SER A 148 -6.96 3.80 13.21
C SER A 148 -5.85 4.84 13.37
N ILE A 149 -5.03 5.03 12.33
CA ILE A 149 -3.88 5.93 12.34
C ILE A 149 -4.28 7.35 11.92
N SER A 150 -5.21 7.48 10.97
CA SER A 150 -5.65 8.80 10.51
C SER A 150 -6.49 9.57 11.52
N VAL A 151 -6.92 8.93 12.61
CA VAL A 151 -7.68 9.55 13.71
C VAL A 151 -6.76 10.09 14.82
N GLN A 152 -5.44 9.83 14.77
CA GLN A 152 -4.43 10.37 15.71
C GLN A 152 -3.87 11.72 15.23
#